data_AF-X1APQ0-F1
#
_entry.id   AF-X1APQ0-F1
#
_cell.length_a   1.000
_cell.length_b   1.000
_cell.length_c   1.000
_cell.angle_alpha   90.00
_cell.angle_beta   90.00
_cell.angle_gamma   90.00
#
_symmetry.space_group_name_H-M   'P 1'
#
loop_
_entity.id
_entity.type
_entity.pdbx_description
1 polymer ?
#
loop_
_entity_poly.entity_id
_entity_poly.type
_entity_poly.pdbx_seq_one_letter_code
_entity_poly.pdbx_strand_id
1 'polypeptide(L)'
;GALRFFSGRTMIDLAGLVSPDINHGNMTNYEIMQYLYDNGCNYVVFFDELFVYWAPIIPLAYSKIYTVFLADNVVCGRDTMSVYQIFWEYTEFPANNP
;
A
#
# COMPACT_ATOMS: atom_id res chain seq x y z
N GLY A 1 0.33 7.00 9.71
CA GLY A 1 -0.07 7.27 11.11
C GLY A 1 -1.42 7.97 11.27
N ALA A 2 -1.60 9.17 10.68
CA ALA A 2 -2.75 10.03 10.96
C ALA A 2 -4.12 9.46 10.51
N LEU A 3 -4.20 8.82 9.34
CA LEU A 3 -5.46 8.24 8.85
C LEU A 3 -5.94 7.05 9.69
N ARG A 4 -5.04 6.25 10.27
CA ARG A 4 -5.40 5.19 11.24
C ARG A 4 -6.04 5.77 12.49
N PHE A 5 -5.49 6.87 13.01
CA PHE A 5 -5.99 7.54 14.20
C PHE A 5 -7.43 8.04 14.05
N PHE A 6 -7.79 8.58 12.88
CA PHE A 6 -9.14 9.09 12.64
C PHE A 6 -10.14 8.05 12.13
N SER A 7 -9.69 7.01 11.42
CA SER A 7 -10.60 6.05 10.77
C SER A 7 -10.92 4.81 11.60
N GLY A 8 -10.12 4.49 12.62
CA GLY A 8 -10.25 3.24 13.39
C GLY A 8 -10.00 1.97 12.55
N ARG A 9 -9.53 2.11 11.31
CA ARG A 9 -9.26 1.01 10.39
C ARG A 9 -7.78 0.61 10.46
N THR A 10 -7.49 -0.66 10.27
CA THR A 10 -6.12 -1.14 10.06
C THR A 10 -5.61 -0.55 8.75
N MET A 11 -4.49 0.18 8.83
CA MET A 11 -3.85 0.81 7.69
C MET A 11 -2.35 0.52 7.79
N ILE A 12 -1.82 -0.10 6.74
CA ILE A 12 -0.40 -0.39 6.60
C ILE A 12 0.15 0.61 5.58
N ASP A 13 1.08 1.41 6.07
CA ASP A 13 1.82 2.39 5.30
C ASP A 13 3.10 1.69 4.82
N LEU A 14 3.34 1.75 3.53
CA LEU A 14 4.40 0.95 2.91
C LEU A 14 5.58 1.82 2.44
N ALA A 15 5.45 3.15 2.53
CA ALA A 15 6.55 4.11 2.41
C ALA A 15 6.13 5.49 2.95
N GLY A 16 6.51 5.83 4.20
CA GLY A 16 6.26 7.18 4.73
C GLY A 16 6.35 7.43 6.24
N LEU A 17 7.59 7.58 6.74
CA LEU A 17 8.09 8.32 7.93
C LEU A 17 7.43 8.29 9.33
N VAL A 18 6.12 8.07 9.53
CA VAL A 18 5.51 7.97 10.88
C VAL A 18 4.34 6.96 10.89
N SER A 19 4.69 5.75 10.50
CA SER A 19 3.95 4.50 10.68
C SER A 19 5.04 3.43 10.76
N PRO A 20 4.98 2.45 11.67
CA PRO A 20 6.03 1.43 11.71
C PRO A 20 6.10 0.78 10.33
N ASP A 21 7.26 0.84 9.69
CA ASP A 21 7.65 -0.07 8.63
C ASP A 21 7.42 -1.48 9.17
N ILE A 22 6.28 -2.09 8.84
CA ILE A 22 6.08 -3.53 9.00
C ILE A 22 6.40 -4.25 7.67
N ASN A 23 7.13 -3.58 6.78
CA ASN A 23 7.99 -4.28 5.85
C ASN A 23 9.28 -4.60 6.59
N HIS A 24 9.41 -5.85 7.05
CA HIS A 24 10.74 -6.37 7.30
C HIS A 24 11.52 -6.17 5.98
N GLY A 25 12.64 -5.44 6.00
CA GLY A 25 13.38 -5.04 4.80
C GLY A 25 13.91 -6.19 3.90
N ASN A 26 13.56 -7.43 4.22
CA ASN A 26 13.89 -8.65 3.49
C ASN A 26 12.67 -9.28 2.76
N MET A 27 11.50 -8.65 2.75
CA MET A 27 10.32 -9.16 2.05
C MET A 27 10.35 -8.78 0.56
N THR A 28 10.11 -9.77 -0.30
CA THR A 28 9.81 -9.56 -1.72
C THR A 28 8.47 -8.87 -1.88
N ASN A 29 8.22 -8.23 -3.03
CA ASN A 29 6.93 -7.58 -3.30
C ASN A 29 5.73 -8.55 -3.17
N TYR A 30 5.94 -9.84 -3.45
CA TYR A 30 4.90 -10.87 -3.27
C TYR A 30 4.59 -11.16 -1.81
N GLU A 31 5.64 -11.30 -0.98
CA GLU A 31 5.49 -11.46 0.47
C GLU A 31 4.83 -10.24 1.11
N ILE A 32 5.13 -9.03 0.61
CA ILE A 32 4.44 -7.81 1.02
C ILE A 32 2.94 -7.90 0.70
N MET A 33 2.56 -8.34 -0.50
CA MET A 33 1.14 -8.49 -0.88
C MET A 33 0.42 -9.56 -0.05
N GLN A 34 1.06 -10.70 0.18
CA GLN A 34 0.53 -11.75 1.06
C GLN A 34 0.33 -11.20 2.48
N TYR A 35 1.30 -10.44 3.01
CA TYR A 35 1.20 -9.82 4.31
C TYR A 35 0.04 -8.81 4.40
N LEU A 36 -0.17 -7.99 3.37
CA LEU A 36 -1.32 -7.07 3.31
C LEU A 36 -2.66 -7.82 3.29
N TYR A 37 -2.75 -8.92 2.52
CA TYR A 37 -3.92 -9.80 2.47
C TYR A 37 -4.21 -10.41 3.84
N ASP A 38 -3.20 -11.02 4.48
CA ASP A 38 -3.33 -11.70 5.78
C ASP A 38 -3.78 -10.75 6.90
N ASN A 39 -3.46 -9.46 6.78
CA ASN A 39 -3.87 -8.42 7.71
C ASN A 39 -5.19 -7.72 7.32
N GLY A 40 -5.88 -8.18 6.29
CA GLY A 40 -7.16 -7.63 5.85
C GLY A 40 -7.08 -6.19 5.33
N CYS A 41 -5.94 -5.80 4.74
CA CYS A 41 -5.73 -4.43 4.30
C CYS A 41 -6.37 -4.18 2.93
N ASN A 42 -7.51 -3.48 2.88
CA ASN A 42 -8.14 -3.08 1.61
C ASN A 42 -7.70 -1.71 1.10
N TYR A 43 -6.91 -0.96 1.87
CA TYR A 43 -6.49 0.39 1.50
C TYR A 43 -5.01 0.57 1.78
N VAL A 44 -4.29 1.04 0.76
CA VAL A 44 -2.85 1.30 0.79
C VAL A 44 -2.60 2.75 0.40
N VAL A 45 -1.76 3.43 1.17
CA VAL A 45 -1.25 4.76 0.80
C VAL A 45 0.15 4.60 0.27
N PHE A 46 0.43 5.08 -0.93
CA PHE A 46 1.75 4.93 -1.55
C PHE A 46 2.04 6.02 -2.57
N PHE A 47 3.30 6.16 -2.95
CA PHE A 47 3.72 7.09 -3.99
C PHE A 47 3.29 6.60 -5.38
N ASP A 48 2.68 7.48 -6.16
CA ASP A 48 2.15 7.15 -7.49
C ASP A 48 3.20 6.54 -8.41
N GLU A 49 4.38 7.15 -8.46
CA GLU A 49 5.49 6.70 -9.30
C GLU A 49 6.05 5.33 -8.89
N LEU A 50 5.95 4.97 -7.61
CA LEU A 50 6.50 3.72 -7.09
C LEU A 50 5.45 2.61 -7.06
N PHE A 51 4.16 2.94 -7.09
CA PHE A 51 3.09 1.92 -7.12
C PHE A 51 3.15 1.05 -8.38
N VAL A 52 3.80 1.54 -9.45
CA VAL A 52 4.07 0.78 -10.67
C VAL A 52 4.85 -0.53 -10.41
N TYR A 53 5.63 -0.62 -9.34
CA TYR A 53 6.35 -1.85 -8.97
C TYR A 53 5.43 -2.96 -8.44
N TRP A 54 4.22 -2.61 -8.03
CA TRP A 54 3.25 -3.53 -7.44
C TRP A 54 2.05 -3.80 -8.35
N ALA A 55 1.71 -2.84 -9.21
CA ALA A 55 0.64 -2.98 -10.18
C ALA A 55 0.68 -4.29 -11.00
N PRO A 56 1.86 -4.86 -11.38
CA PRO A 56 1.92 -6.15 -12.06
C PRO A 56 1.52 -7.37 -11.22
N ILE A 57 1.59 -7.28 -9.89
CA ILE A 57 1.29 -8.40 -8.97
C ILE A 57 -0.23 -8.48 -8.69
N ILE A 58 -0.92 -7.34 -8.73
CA ILE A 58 -2.37 -7.23 -8.54
C ILE A 58 -3.01 -6.56 -9.76
N PRO A 59 -2.82 -7.10 -10.98
CA PRO A 59 -3.28 -6.45 -12.20
C PRO A 59 -4.80 -6.33 -12.19
N LEU A 60 -5.32 -5.13 -12.42
CA LEU A 60 -6.76 -4.81 -12.43
C LEU A 60 -7.49 -5.00 -11.09
N ALA A 61 -6.79 -5.39 -10.02
CA ALA A 61 -7.36 -5.65 -8.70
C ALA A 61 -7.19 -4.46 -7.73
N TYR A 62 -7.03 -3.25 -8.26
CA TYR A 62 -6.98 -2.03 -7.47
C TYR A 62 -7.64 -0.85 -8.17
N SER A 63 -8.07 0.13 -7.37
CA SER A 63 -8.54 1.43 -7.83
C SER A 63 -7.86 2.55 -7.04
N LYS A 64 -7.42 3.58 -7.75
CA LYS A 64 -6.93 4.81 -7.12
C LYS A 64 -8.13 5.68 -6.75
N ILE A 65 -8.39 5.86 -5.46
CA ILE A 65 -9.60 6.52 -4.96
C ILE A 65 -9.36 7.93 -4.43
N TYR A 66 -8.10 8.29 -4.17
CA TYR A 66 -7.72 9.63 -3.71
C TYR A 66 -6.26 9.92 -4.06
N THR A 67 -5.96 11.18 -4.37
CA THR A 67 -4.60 11.64 -4.69
C THR A 67 -4.36 12.98 -4.00
N VAL A 68 -3.19 13.14 -3.41
CA VAL A 68 -2.71 14.40 -2.84
C VAL A 68 -1.39 14.75 -3.48
N PHE A 69 -1.26 16.03 -3.85
CA PHE A 69 -0.02 16.64 -4.29
C PHE A 69 0.47 17.62 -3.21
N LEU A 70 1.73 17.48 -2.81
CA LEU A 70 2.41 18.34 -1.85
C LEU A 70 3.70 18.85 -2.51
N ALA A 71 3.67 20.10 -2.97
CA ALA A 71 4.80 20.73 -3.68
C ALA A 71 6.11 20.70 -2.86
N ASP A 72 6.02 20.87 -1.53
CA ASP A 72 7.17 20.93 -0.63
C ASP A 72 7.37 19.61 0.14
N ASN A 73 7.20 18.46 -0.50
CA ASN A 73 7.36 17.16 0.16
C ASN A 73 8.82 16.66 0.21
N VAL A 74 9.78 17.56 0.42
CA VAL A 74 11.24 17.30 0.41
C VAL A 74 11.63 16.20 1.41
N VAL A 75 10.84 16.01 2.46
CA VAL A 75 11.09 15.03 3.53
C VAL A 75 10.62 13.61 3.17
N CYS A 76 9.62 13.46 2.29
CA CYS A 76 9.01 12.15 2.01
C CYS A 76 9.44 11.55 0.66
N GLY A 77 10.34 12.19 -0.07
CA GLY A 77 10.97 11.63 -1.27
C GLY A 77 10.21 11.82 -2.59
N ARG A 78 8.88 11.97 -2.59
CA ARG A 78 8.06 12.33 -3.78
C ARG A 78 6.91 13.26 -3.40
N ASP A 79 6.44 14.04 -4.37
CA ASP A 79 5.41 15.08 -4.21
C ASP A 79 3.97 14.56 -4.27
N THR A 80 3.77 13.35 -4.82
CA THR A 80 2.43 12.78 -5.08
C THR A 80 2.24 11.45 -4.37
N MET A 81 1.19 11.37 -3.55
CA MET A 81 0.75 10.13 -2.91
C MET A 81 -0.72 9.86 -3.22
N SER A 82 -1.04 8.59 -3.33
CA SER A 82 -2.40 8.12 -3.56
C SER A 82 -2.84 7.07 -2.57
N VAL A 83 -4.16 7.04 -2.36
CA VAL A 83 -4.85 5.93 -1.71
C VAL A 83 -5.34 4.98 -2.78
N TYR A 84 -4.89 3.74 -2.69
CA TYR A 84 -5.27 2.61 -3.53
C TYR A 84 -6.19 1.70 -2.73
N GLN A 85 -7.40 1.47 -3.23
CA GLN A 85 -8.26 0.41 -2.75
C GLN A 85 -7.88 -0.89 -3.46
N ILE A 86 -7.64 -1.96 -2.70
CA ILE A 86 -7.33 -3.29 -3.23
C ILE A 86 -8.56 -4.19 -3.09
N PHE A 87 -8.88 -4.87 -4.19
CA PHE A 87 -9.96 -5.84 -4.31
C PHE A 87 -9.36 -7.24 -4.34
N TRP A 88 -9.12 -7.81 -3.16
CA TRP A 88 -8.46 -9.11 -3.00
C TRP A 88 -9.21 -10.24 -3.71
N GLU A 89 -10.52 -10.14 -3.85
CA GLU A 89 -11.38 -11.06 -4.60
C GLU A 89 -11.03 -11.17 -6.10
N TYR A 90 -10.26 -10.22 -6.64
CA TYR A 90 -9.79 -10.22 -8.03
C TYR A 90 -8.29 -10.54 -8.13
N THR A 91 -7.68 -11.02 -7.04
CA THR A 91 -6.26 -11.41 -6.99
C THR A 91 -6.12 -12.92 -6.83
N GLU A 92 -4.89 -13.41 -6.91
CA GLU A 92 -4.53 -14.78 -6.55
C GLU A 92 -4.26 -14.97 -5.04
N PHE A 93 -4.45 -13.93 -4.21
CA PHE A 93 -4.22 -13.99 -2.76
C PHE A 93 -5.46 -14.52 -2.00
N PRO A 94 -5.30 -15.38 -0.96
CA PRO A 94 -4.02 -15.89 -0.49
C PRO A 94 -3.49 -16.85 -1.54
N ALA A 95 -2.20 -16.70 -1.85
CA ALA A 95 -1.55 -17.61 -2.77
C ALA A 95 -1.69 -18.99 -2.16
N ASN A 96 -2.39 -19.91 -2.83
CA ASN A 96 -2.44 -21.29 -2.38
C ASN A 96 -1.00 -21.79 -2.38
N ASN A 97 -0.36 -21.82 -1.21
CA ASN A 97 0.97 -22.40 -1.05
C ASN A 97 0.90 -23.86 -1.53
N PRO A 98 1.69 -24.29 -2.53
CA PRO A 98 1.96 -25.71 -2.73
C PRO A 98 2.71 -26.29 -1.53
#